data_AF-A0A8J7J0R4-F1
#
_entry.id   AF-A0A8J7J0R4-F1
#
_cell.length_a   1.000
_cell.length_b   1.000
_cell.length_c   1.000
_cell.angle_alpha   90.00
_cell.angle_beta   90.00
_cell.angle_gamma   90.00
#
_symmetry.space_group_name_H-M   'P 1'
#
loop_
_entity.id
_entity.type
_entity.pdbx_description
1 polymer ?
#
loop_
_entity_poly.entity_id
_entity_poly.type
_entity_poly.pdbx_seq_one_letter_code
_entity_poly.pdbx_strand_id
1 'polypeptide(L)'
;MVSSPLAPSAQRRRAHSPIAHSPIVADPQLALAVADEPFLRSLLTESLPAIAHPHEIGTVAVQVAVPLPYPAQGRMDAVLTFEHINCVLAGSYPEAPPTPDLSNHRQYEAITPCHSDLATLAHNVPITEAEALLARSGFTLEEVQYILNLPNQGWHKSWWYSLTPEGFLTVPFQRHIRSRCYTDGTVTLQFKDHYAQQRPEAFRSQPQKLPVVVHSPQVSFCDNLAHINLSRQTVGSPQAILIADDLSELEIEGYIRQNVSLYRQRSLELVTSASCPTCAQAKCPLQGVDSSPVLACRSFRPADGPVDGEM
;
A
#
# COMPACT_ATOMS: atom_id res chain seq x y z
N MET A 1 -54.82 -45.73 20.39
CA MET A 1 -55.37 -46.47 19.24
C MET A 1 -54.74 -45.84 17.99
N VAL A 2 -53.73 -46.49 17.37
CA VAL A 2 -53.87 -47.37 16.18
C VAL A 2 -54.34 -46.50 14.98
N SER A 3 -53.64 -46.29 13.86
CA SER A 3 -52.43 -46.89 13.27
C SER A 3 -51.93 -46.02 12.10
N SER A 4 -50.63 -46.14 11.79
CA SER A 4 -50.02 -45.92 10.45
C SER A 4 -50.72 -46.82 9.39
N PRO A 5 -50.57 -46.67 8.05
CA PRO A 5 -49.25 -46.79 7.42
C PRO A 5 -49.02 -46.24 5.96
N LEU A 6 -47.74 -46.31 5.56
CA LEU A 6 -47.18 -46.65 4.23
C LEU A 6 -47.13 -45.62 3.08
N ALA A 7 -45.87 -45.27 2.74
CA ALA A 7 -45.39 -44.70 1.48
C ALA A 7 -45.44 -45.73 0.31
N PRO A 8 -45.14 -45.32 -0.94
CA PRO A 8 -43.75 -45.50 -1.41
C PRO A 8 -43.17 -44.45 -2.40
N SER A 9 -41.86 -44.25 -2.26
CA SER A 9 -40.73 -44.06 -3.19
C SER A 9 -40.90 -43.76 -4.71
N ALA A 10 -40.14 -42.73 -5.16
CA ALA A 10 -39.00 -42.77 -6.12
C ALA A 10 -39.06 -41.96 -7.45
N GLN A 11 -37.92 -41.28 -7.68
CA GLN A 11 -37.20 -40.98 -8.95
C GLN A 11 -37.42 -39.66 -9.74
N ARG A 12 -36.44 -38.75 -9.52
CA ARG A 12 -35.50 -38.13 -10.50
C ARG A 12 -36.05 -37.62 -11.86
N ARG A 13 -35.91 -36.31 -12.12
CA ARG A 13 -34.80 -35.72 -12.93
C ARG A 13 -34.87 -34.18 -13.03
N ARG A 14 -33.68 -33.61 -13.21
CA ARG A 14 -33.27 -32.20 -13.24
C ARG A 14 -33.68 -31.44 -14.51
N ALA A 15 -33.87 -30.13 -14.36
CA ALA A 15 -33.37 -29.02 -15.18
C ALA A 15 -33.75 -27.72 -14.42
N HIS A 16 -33.04 -26.60 -14.35
CA HIS A 16 -31.72 -26.12 -14.73
C HIS A 16 -31.49 -24.80 -13.94
N SER A 17 -30.29 -24.62 -13.37
CA SER A 17 -29.64 -23.40 -12.82
C SER A 17 -29.84 -22.11 -13.67
N PRO A 18 -29.56 -20.85 -13.19
CA PRO A 18 -28.26 -20.57 -12.58
C PRO A 18 -28.02 -19.37 -11.61
N ILE A 19 -26.87 -19.52 -10.92
CA ILE A 19 -25.91 -18.52 -10.38
C ILE A 19 -26.30 -17.78 -9.09
N ALA A 20 -25.71 -18.24 -7.98
CA ALA A 20 -25.24 -17.37 -6.91
C ALA A 20 -23.71 -17.46 -6.90
N HIS A 21 -23.05 -16.38 -7.30
CA HIS A 21 -21.61 -16.26 -7.28
C HIS A 21 -21.09 -16.41 -5.85
N SER A 22 -20.26 -17.42 -5.61
CA SER A 22 -19.36 -17.44 -4.46
C SER A 22 -18.37 -16.26 -4.58
N PRO A 23 -18.03 -15.54 -3.49
CA PRO A 23 -16.95 -14.57 -3.55
C PRO A 23 -15.66 -15.35 -3.78
N ILE A 24 -14.99 -15.05 -4.88
CA ILE A 24 -13.72 -15.65 -5.27
C ILE A 24 -12.71 -15.28 -4.18
N VAL A 25 -12.17 -16.29 -3.49
CA VAL A 25 -10.89 -16.15 -2.80
C VAL A 25 -9.91 -15.72 -3.89
N ALA A 26 -9.48 -14.46 -3.89
CA ALA A 26 -8.49 -14.01 -4.85
C ALA A 26 -7.20 -14.77 -4.54
N ASP A 27 -6.85 -15.70 -5.42
CA ASP A 27 -5.54 -16.34 -5.41
C ASP A 27 -4.49 -15.21 -5.42
N PRO A 28 -3.55 -15.13 -4.45
CA PRO A 28 -2.58 -14.05 -4.41
C PRO A 28 -1.75 -13.99 -5.70
N GLN A 29 -1.54 -15.11 -6.39
CA GLN A 29 -0.91 -15.13 -7.71
C GLN A 29 -1.80 -14.47 -8.77
N LEU A 30 -3.13 -14.63 -8.68
CA LEU A 30 -4.10 -13.94 -9.53
C LEU A 30 -4.17 -12.44 -9.20
N ALA A 31 -4.16 -12.04 -7.92
CA ALA A 31 -4.15 -10.63 -7.52
C ALA A 31 -2.87 -9.91 -8.00
N LEU A 32 -1.71 -10.57 -7.87
CA LEU A 32 -0.46 -10.11 -8.45
C LEU A 32 -0.54 -10.03 -9.98
N ALA A 33 -1.14 -11.02 -10.65
CA ALA A 33 -1.29 -11.04 -12.11
C ALA A 33 -2.21 -9.93 -12.65
N VAL A 34 -3.24 -9.54 -11.89
CA VAL A 34 -4.17 -8.46 -12.24
C VAL A 34 -3.58 -7.08 -11.92
N ALA A 35 -2.48 -7.02 -11.16
CA ALA A 35 -1.81 -5.78 -10.77
C ALA A 35 -2.76 -4.78 -10.07
N ASP A 36 -3.64 -5.28 -9.19
CA ASP A 36 -4.61 -4.46 -8.48
C ASP A 36 -3.91 -3.46 -7.53
N GLU A 37 -3.98 -2.17 -7.86
CA GLU A 37 -3.22 -1.13 -7.15
C GLU A 37 -3.50 -1.05 -5.64
N PRO A 38 -4.77 -1.10 -5.15
CA PRO A 38 -5.06 -1.17 -3.72
C PRO A 38 -4.39 -2.36 -3.03
N PHE A 39 -4.43 -3.54 -3.65
CA PHE A 39 -3.75 -4.72 -3.13
C PHE A 39 -2.22 -4.52 -3.08
N LEU A 40 -1.61 -4.05 -4.17
CA LEU A 40 -0.16 -3.81 -4.22
C LEU A 40 0.31 -2.79 -3.17
N ARG A 41 -0.48 -1.74 -2.92
CA ARG A 41 -0.22 -0.79 -1.83
C ARG A 41 -0.37 -1.46 -0.46
N SER A 42 -1.38 -2.30 -0.25
CA SER A 42 -1.56 -3.03 1.01
C SER A 42 -0.38 -3.97 1.30
N LEU A 43 0.24 -4.58 0.29
CA LEU A 43 1.47 -5.38 0.46
C LEU A 43 2.60 -4.54 1.09
N LEU A 44 2.70 -3.26 0.74
CA LEU A 44 3.71 -2.37 1.27
C LEU A 44 3.37 -1.88 2.69
N THR A 45 2.10 -1.54 2.93
CA THR A 45 1.68 -0.86 4.16
C THR A 45 1.27 -1.81 5.29
N GLU A 46 0.70 -2.98 4.97
CA GLU A 46 0.13 -3.92 5.94
C GLU A 46 1.00 -5.16 6.22
N SER A 47 2.15 -5.28 5.54
CA SER A 47 3.12 -6.32 5.88
C SER A 47 3.72 -6.13 7.28
N LEU A 48 4.28 -7.21 7.85
CA LEU A 48 4.95 -7.18 9.14
C LEU A 48 6.42 -7.63 9.03
N PRO A 49 7.41 -6.73 9.23
CA PRO A 49 7.25 -5.28 9.40
C PRO A 49 6.74 -4.60 8.13
N ALA A 50 6.12 -3.43 8.29
CA ALA A 50 5.68 -2.62 7.15
C ALA A 50 6.88 -2.17 6.33
N ILE A 51 6.72 -2.12 5.00
CA ILE A 51 7.79 -1.69 4.09
C ILE A 51 7.85 -0.16 4.06
N ALA A 52 6.69 0.49 3.96
CA ALA A 52 6.56 1.93 3.86
C ALA A 52 5.19 2.37 4.38
N HIS A 53 5.10 3.61 4.84
CA HIS A 53 3.82 4.22 5.21
C HIS A 53 3.02 4.61 3.95
N PRO A 54 1.67 4.73 4.03
CA PRO A 54 0.84 5.05 2.86
C PRO A 54 1.27 6.32 2.10
N HIS A 55 1.79 7.32 2.81
CA HIS A 55 2.24 8.59 2.23
C HIS A 55 3.69 8.57 1.70
N GLU A 56 4.44 7.51 1.98
CA GLU A 56 5.79 7.26 1.44
C GLU A 56 5.73 6.54 0.09
N ILE A 57 4.53 6.18 -0.40
CA ILE A 57 4.34 5.35 -1.58
C ILE A 57 3.74 6.19 -2.71
N GLY A 58 4.51 6.39 -3.77
CA GLY A 58 4.07 7.00 -5.02
C GLY A 58 3.44 5.98 -5.96
N THR A 59 3.93 5.94 -7.21
CA THR A 59 3.50 4.92 -8.17
C THR A 59 3.91 3.51 -7.75
N VAL A 60 3.05 2.53 -8.01
CA VAL A 60 3.30 1.10 -7.73
C VAL A 60 3.04 0.28 -8.99
N ALA A 61 3.92 -0.66 -9.28
CA ALA A 61 3.83 -1.58 -10.40
C ALA A 61 4.33 -2.97 -9.99
N VAL A 62 3.92 -4.00 -10.74
CA VAL A 62 4.31 -5.38 -10.47
C VAL A 62 4.71 -6.09 -11.76
N GLN A 63 5.70 -6.97 -11.65
CA GLN A 63 6.08 -7.94 -12.68
C GLN A 63 5.92 -9.34 -12.10
N VAL A 64 5.19 -10.22 -12.78
CA VAL A 64 4.88 -11.57 -12.28
C VAL A 64 5.73 -12.61 -12.99
N ALA A 65 6.02 -13.72 -12.31
CA ALA A 65 6.77 -14.86 -12.84
C ALA A 65 8.16 -14.48 -13.40
N VAL A 66 8.91 -13.66 -12.66
CA VAL A 66 10.21 -13.15 -13.10
C VAL A 66 11.26 -14.27 -13.00
N PRO A 67 11.94 -14.63 -14.10
CA PRO A 67 12.90 -15.73 -14.10
C PRO A 67 14.12 -15.40 -13.24
N LEU A 68 14.60 -16.40 -12.49
CA LEU A 68 15.89 -16.30 -11.80
C LEU A 68 17.04 -16.50 -12.80
N PRO A 69 18.26 -16.00 -12.52
CA PRO A 69 19.36 -15.97 -13.48
C PRO A 69 19.75 -17.35 -14.02
N TYR A 70 19.53 -18.41 -13.23
CA TYR A 70 19.78 -19.79 -13.63
C TYR A 70 18.45 -20.56 -13.75
N PRO A 71 18.16 -21.19 -14.91
CA PRO A 71 16.86 -21.85 -15.15
C PRO A 71 16.53 -22.96 -14.15
N ALA A 72 17.55 -23.65 -13.63
CA ALA A 72 17.39 -24.70 -12.63
C ALA A 72 16.92 -24.19 -11.26
N GLN A 73 17.01 -22.87 -11.02
CA GLN A 73 16.62 -22.24 -9.76
C GLN A 73 15.16 -21.74 -9.77
N GLY A 74 14.45 -21.89 -10.90
CA GLY A 74 13.04 -21.56 -11.02
C GLY A 74 12.78 -20.08 -11.31
N ARG A 75 11.70 -19.55 -10.72
CA ARG A 75 11.20 -18.18 -10.92
C ARG A 75 10.81 -17.55 -9.60
N MET A 76 10.80 -16.22 -9.57
CA MET A 76 10.16 -15.41 -8.54
C MET A 76 8.68 -15.27 -8.85
N ASP A 77 7.82 -15.27 -7.84
CA ASP A 77 6.38 -15.11 -8.06
C ASP A 77 6.07 -13.70 -8.57
N ALA A 78 6.66 -12.67 -7.95
CA ALA A 78 6.62 -11.32 -8.49
C ALA A 78 7.80 -10.43 -8.04
N VAL A 79 7.98 -9.33 -8.75
CA VAL A 79 8.82 -8.19 -8.36
C VAL A 79 7.92 -6.96 -8.35
N LEU A 80 7.75 -6.38 -7.16
CA LEU A 80 7.03 -5.13 -6.97
C LEU A 80 8.02 -3.97 -7.12
N THR A 81 7.67 -3.00 -7.95
CA THR A 81 8.43 -1.75 -8.11
C THR A 81 7.56 -0.61 -7.60
N PHE A 82 8.05 0.18 -6.66
CA PHE A 82 7.33 1.34 -6.16
C PHE A 82 8.24 2.54 -6.01
N GLU A 83 7.63 3.71 -6.09
CA GLU A 83 8.26 5.00 -5.90
C GLU A 83 8.27 5.34 -4.41
N HIS A 84 9.43 5.28 -3.75
CA HIS A 84 9.56 5.64 -2.34
C HIS A 84 9.75 7.15 -2.20
N ILE A 85 8.85 7.81 -1.48
CA ILE A 85 8.80 9.27 -1.28
C ILE A 85 9.52 9.63 0.03
N ASN A 86 10.62 10.38 -0.06
CA ASN A 86 11.44 10.74 1.11
C ASN A 86 11.11 12.14 1.66
N CYS A 87 10.23 12.88 0.98
CA CYS A 87 9.84 14.25 1.33
C CYS A 87 8.35 14.45 1.13
N VAL A 88 7.68 15.00 2.14
CA VAL A 88 6.23 15.25 2.14
C VAL A 88 5.96 16.74 2.08
N LEU A 89 5.05 17.15 1.18
CA LEU A 89 4.53 18.52 1.12
C LEU A 89 3.61 18.77 2.32
N ALA A 90 3.87 19.82 3.07
CA ALA A 90 3.09 20.18 4.25
C ALA A 90 1.64 20.50 3.86
N GLY A 91 0.67 19.91 4.57
CA GLY A 91 -0.76 20.14 4.36
C GLY A 91 -1.34 19.51 3.09
N SER A 92 -0.60 18.63 2.40
CA SER A 92 -1.04 18.04 1.12
C SER A 92 -2.17 17.01 1.24
N TYR A 93 -2.38 16.41 2.41
CA TYR A 93 -3.46 15.46 2.70
C TYR A 93 -3.85 15.53 4.20
N PRO A 94 -4.99 14.95 4.64
CA PRO A 94 -5.49 15.11 6.02
C PRO A 94 -4.53 14.68 7.13
N GLU A 95 -3.66 13.70 6.85
CA GLU A 95 -2.62 13.20 7.78
C GLU A 95 -1.24 13.83 7.54
N ALA A 96 -1.12 14.71 6.55
CA ALA A 96 0.14 15.38 6.25
C ALA A 96 0.53 16.30 7.40
N PRO A 97 1.83 16.48 7.65
CA PRO A 97 2.27 17.49 8.61
C PRO A 97 1.71 18.86 8.22
N PRO A 98 1.16 19.63 9.16
CA PRO A 98 0.57 20.91 8.86
C PRO A 98 1.65 21.88 8.35
N THR A 99 1.22 22.87 7.58
CA THR A 99 2.09 24.01 7.26
C THR A 99 2.53 24.68 8.57
N PRO A 100 3.83 24.95 8.76
CA PRO A 100 4.30 25.67 9.93
C PRO A 100 3.59 27.03 10.10
N ASP A 101 3.38 27.48 11.35
CA ASP A 101 2.70 28.76 11.67
C ASP A 101 3.63 29.98 11.53
N LEU A 102 3.31 30.86 10.57
CA LEU A 102 4.01 32.09 10.18
C LEU A 102 4.46 32.99 11.34
N SER A 103 3.79 32.95 12.50
CA SER A 103 4.17 33.71 13.69
C SER A 103 5.53 33.30 14.28
N ASN A 104 5.89 32.01 14.17
CA ASN A 104 7.20 31.47 14.52
C ASN A 104 8.23 31.59 13.38
N HIS A 105 7.85 32.08 12.18
CA HIS A 105 8.66 31.95 10.96
C HIS A 105 9.79 32.95 10.81
N ARG A 106 9.73 34.11 11.48
CA ARG A 106 10.89 35.02 11.50
C ARG A 106 12.13 34.32 12.07
N GLN A 107 11.94 33.32 12.91
CA GLN A 107 13.03 32.49 13.43
C GLN A 107 13.46 31.45 12.39
N TYR A 108 12.54 30.78 11.69
CA TYR A 108 12.83 29.76 10.66
C TYR A 108 13.45 30.31 9.37
N GLU A 109 12.96 31.44 8.84
CA GLU A 109 13.55 32.09 7.66
C GLU A 109 14.93 32.69 7.95
N ALA A 110 15.17 33.14 9.20
CA ALA A 110 16.50 33.59 9.63
C ALA A 110 17.50 32.43 9.78
N ILE A 111 17.02 31.21 10.02
CA ILE A 111 17.84 30.00 10.18
C ILE A 111 17.84 29.08 8.96
N THR A 112 17.36 29.46 7.78
CA THR A 112 17.65 28.75 6.52
C THR A 112 18.82 29.39 5.73
N PRO A 113 20.01 29.66 6.31
CA PRO A 113 21.15 30.18 5.55
C PRO A 113 21.73 29.11 4.62
N CYS A 114 21.42 27.84 4.88
CA CYS A 114 21.84 26.73 4.05
C CYS A 114 20.85 26.52 2.92
N HIS A 115 21.39 26.46 1.70
CA HIS A 115 20.62 26.17 0.50
C HIS A 115 21.28 25.08 -0.32
N SER A 116 20.48 24.29 -1.02
CA SER A 116 20.99 23.36 -2.01
C SER A 116 21.33 24.07 -3.32
N ASP A 117 22.19 23.43 -4.11
CA ASP A 117 22.35 23.78 -5.52
C ASP A 117 21.03 23.60 -6.28
N LEU A 118 20.92 24.31 -7.40
CA LEU A 118 19.78 24.15 -8.29
C LEU A 118 19.70 22.70 -8.80
N ALA A 119 18.64 22.00 -8.41
CA ALA A 119 18.36 20.65 -8.86
C ALA A 119 17.31 20.66 -9.97
N THR A 120 17.43 19.71 -10.92
CA THR A 120 16.44 19.53 -11.98
C THR A 120 15.56 18.33 -11.64
N LEU A 121 14.30 18.61 -11.35
CA LEU A 121 13.30 17.59 -11.08
C LEU A 121 12.98 16.81 -12.35
N ALA A 122 12.55 17.53 -13.38
CA ALA A 122 12.22 17.00 -14.70
C ALA A 122 12.83 17.90 -15.78
N HIS A 123 13.36 17.31 -16.84
CA HIS A 123 14.05 18.04 -17.89
C HIS A 123 13.37 17.81 -19.24
N ASN A 124 12.88 18.89 -19.85
CA ASN A 124 12.23 18.91 -21.17
C ASN A 124 11.13 17.84 -21.31
N VAL A 125 10.25 17.77 -20.31
CA VAL A 125 9.12 16.83 -20.31
C VAL A 125 7.87 17.51 -20.87
N PRO A 126 6.90 16.77 -21.42
CA PRO A 126 5.59 17.32 -21.78
C PRO A 126 4.91 17.98 -20.57
N ILE A 127 4.07 19.00 -20.81
CA ILE A 127 3.29 19.67 -19.74
C ILE A 127 2.49 18.66 -18.91
N THR A 128 1.86 17.67 -19.54
CA THR A 128 1.08 16.64 -18.86
C THR A 128 1.90 15.80 -17.88
N GLU A 129 3.17 15.55 -18.19
CA GLU A 129 4.08 14.84 -17.29
C GLU A 129 4.51 15.74 -16.12
N ALA A 130 4.75 17.03 -16.38
CA ALA A 130 5.04 18.01 -15.34
C ALA A 130 3.87 18.20 -14.37
N GLU A 131 2.64 18.25 -14.88
CA GLU A 131 1.40 18.28 -14.09
C GLU A 131 1.30 17.04 -13.20
N ALA A 132 1.49 15.85 -13.78
CA ALA A 132 1.44 14.59 -13.02
C ALA A 132 2.50 14.54 -11.92
N LEU A 133 3.72 15.03 -12.17
CA LEU A 133 4.78 15.10 -11.16
C LEU A 133 4.42 16.01 -9.98
N LEU A 134 3.92 17.22 -10.27
CA LEU A 134 3.53 18.17 -9.22
C LEU A 134 2.31 17.65 -8.45
N ALA A 135 1.30 17.12 -9.13
CA ALA A 135 0.11 16.55 -8.50
C ALA A 135 0.45 15.35 -7.61
N ARG A 136 1.32 14.44 -8.06
CA ARG A 136 1.82 13.31 -7.24
C ARG A 136 2.52 13.76 -5.97
N SER A 137 3.08 14.96 -5.97
CA SER A 137 3.78 15.52 -4.83
C SER A 137 2.85 16.19 -3.82
N GLY A 138 1.53 16.18 -4.09
CA GLY A 138 0.51 16.70 -3.20
C GLY A 138 0.05 18.12 -3.51
N PHE A 139 0.53 18.75 -4.60
CA PHE A 139 0.03 20.07 -5.00
C PHE A 139 -1.41 19.98 -5.52
N THR A 140 -2.23 20.95 -5.15
CA THR A 140 -3.58 21.11 -5.68
C THR A 140 -3.54 21.50 -7.16
N LEU A 141 -4.64 21.26 -7.89
CA LEU A 141 -4.73 21.63 -9.31
C LEU A 141 -4.43 23.12 -9.55
N GLU A 142 -4.90 24.00 -8.66
CA GLU A 142 -4.66 25.43 -8.72
C GLU A 142 -3.16 25.76 -8.55
N GLU A 143 -2.50 25.15 -7.56
CA GLU A 143 -1.06 25.33 -7.34
C GLU A 143 -0.24 24.78 -8.50
N VAL A 144 -0.61 23.62 -9.07
CA VAL A 144 0.04 23.05 -10.26
C VAL A 144 -0.02 24.04 -11.42
N GLN A 145 -1.20 24.57 -11.72
CA GLN A 145 -1.38 25.58 -12.78
C GLN A 145 -0.58 26.85 -12.49
N TYR A 146 -0.58 27.32 -11.24
CA TYR A 146 0.21 28.47 -10.84
C TYR A 146 1.71 28.24 -11.05
N ILE A 147 2.25 27.11 -10.59
CA ILE A 147 3.67 26.74 -10.72
C ILE A 147 4.08 26.69 -12.20
N LEU A 148 3.26 26.08 -13.06
CA LEU A 148 3.55 25.93 -14.49
C LEU A 148 3.44 27.24 -15.29
N ASN A 149 2.71 28.23 -14.77
CA ASN A 149 2.55 29.56 -15.38
C ASN A 149 3.42 30.64 -14.74
N LEU A 150 4.38 30.27 -13.88
CA LEU A 150 5.33 31.21 -13.31
C LEU A 150 6.15 31.91 -14.42
N PRO A 151 6.48 33.20 -14.25
CA PRO A 151 7.44 33.86 -15.12
C PRO A 151 8.82 33.19 -15.01
N ASN A 152 9.71 33.39 -15.99
CA ASN A 152 11.04 32.74 -16.03
C ASN A 152 11.93 32.94 -14.79
N GLN A 153 11.68 33.99 -13.99
CA GLN A 153 12.39 34.29 -12.74
C GLN A 153 11.53 34.01 -11.49
N GLY A 154 10.30 33.56 -11.68
CA GLY A 154 9.35 33.25 -10.62
C GLY A 154 9.72 31.97 -9.89
N TRP A 155 9.38 31.96 -8.60
CA TRP A 155 9.53 30.81 -7.73
C TRP A 155 8.24 30.65 -6.92
N HIS A 156 7.71 29.44 -6.90
CA HIS A 156 6.70 29.02 -5.95
C HIS A 156 7.42 28.48 -4.71
N LYS A 157 6.98 28.89 -3.52
CA LYS A 157 7.57 28.48 -2.25
C LYS A 157 6.58 27.62 -1.49
N SER A 158 7.02 26.46 -1.05
CA SER A 158 6.23 25.54 -0.24
C SER A 158 7.04 24.97 0.90
N TRP A 159 6.34 24.51 1.94
CA TRP A 159 6.94 23.89 3.13
C TRP A 159 6.92 22.37 3.01
N TRP A 160 8.03 21.75 3.41
CA TRP A 160 8.25 20.33 3.26
C TRP A 160 8.88 19.74 4.51
N TYR A 161 8.66 18.45 4.70
CA TYR A 161 9.29 17.65 5.73
C TYR A 161 10.04 16.51 5.07
N SER A 162 11.29 16.26 5.46
CA SER A 162 11.95 15.01 5.12
C SER A 162 11.49 13.93 6.08
N LEU A 163 11.50 12.69 5.61
CA LEU A 163 11.25 11.52 6.44
C LEU A 163 12.59 10.88 6.79
N THR A 164 12.79 10.54 8.06
CA THR A 164 13.92 9.71 8.45
C THR A 164 13.69 8.28 7.95
N PRO A 165 14.72 7.41 7.89
CA PRO A 165 14.54 6.01 7.53
C PRO A 165 13.52 5.25 8.40
N GLU A 166 13.24 5.76 9.59
CA GLU A 166 12.24 5.24 10.52
C GLU A 166 10.83 5.84 10.33
N GLY A 167 10.64 6.70 9.33
CA GLY A 167 9.37 7.36 9.01
C GLY A 167 9.02 8.57 9.89
N PHE A 168 9.98 9.09 10.68
CA PHE A 168 9.74 10.28 11.49
C PHE A 168 9.94 11.56 10.67
N LEU A 169 9.12 12.57 10.96
CA LEU A 169 9.23 13.89 10.34
C LEU A 169 10.45 14.66 10.89
N THR A 170 11.23 15.24 9.98
CA THR A 170 12.34 16.14 10.35
C THR A 170 11.85 17.55 10.65
N VAL A 171 12.78 18.46 10.95
CA VAL A 171 12.51 19.90 10.93
C VAL A 171 12.03 20.32 9.53
N PRO A 172 11.00 21.19 9.41
CA PRO A 172 10.52 21.64 8.13
C PRO A 172 11.57 22.47 7.37
N PHE A 173 11.52 22.40 6.05
CA PHE A 173 12.35 23.19 5.14
C PHE A 173 11.50 23.82 4.03
N GLN A 174 11.99 24.91 3.44
CA GLN A 174 11.33 25.50 2.27
C GLN A 174 11.91 24.92 0.99
N ARG A 175 11.03 24.54 0.06
CA ARG A 175 11.40 24.21 -1.32
C ARG A 175 10.88 25.29 -2.25
N HIS A 176 11.80 25.89 -2.99
CA HIS A 176 11.48 26.89 -4.00
C HIS A 176 11.49 26.17 -5.35
N ILE A 177 10.33 26.06 -5.98
CA ILE A 177 10.13 25.38 -7.26
C ILE A 177 9.92 26.42 -8.36
N ARG A 178 10.51 26.18 -9.52
CA ARG A 178 10.23 26.96 -10.73
C ARG A 178 10.00 26.05 -11.93
N SER A 179 9.23 26.55 -12.88
CA SER A 179 9.05 25.98 -14.21
C SER A 179 9.80 26.80 -15.26
N ARG A 180 10.23 26.14 -16.32
CA ARG A 180 10.74 26.77 -17.55
C ARG A 180 10.01 26.15 -18.72
N CYS A 181 9.07 26.91 -19.30
CA CYS A 181 8.29 26.49 -20.44
C CYS A 181 9.02 26.87 -21.73
N TYR A 182 9.12 25.91 -22.65
CA TYR A 182 9.76 26.08 -23.95
C TYR A 182 8.71 26.19 -25.05
N THR A 183 9.11 26.76 -26.18
CA THR A 183 8.22 27.02 -27.32
C THR A 183 7.75 25.74 -28.02
N ASP A 184 8.41 24.62 -27.79
CA ASP A 184 8.03 23.28 -28.27
C ASP A 184 6.96 22.62 -27.40
N GLY A 185 6.46 23.31 -26.37
CA GLY A 185 5.45 22.79 -25.45
C GLY A 185 6.02 21.90 -24.35
N THR A 186 7.35 21.81 -24.22
CA THR A 186 8.00 21.10 -23.11
C THR A 186 8.27 22.02 -21.92
N VAL A 187 8.47 21.42 -20.75
CA VAL A 187 8.74 22.11 -19.50
C VAL A 187 9.93 21.47 -18.80
N THR A 188 10.79 22.30 -18.22
CA THR A 188 11.80 21.87 -17.24
C THR A 188 11.39 22.36 -15.85
N LEU A 189 11.25 21.44 -14.90
CA LEU A 189 10.99 21.73 -13.48
C LEU A 189 12.29 21.71 -12.70
N GLN A 190 12.54 22.76 -11.92
CA GLN A 190 13.75 22.88 -11.11
C GLN A 190 13.40 23.36 -9.71
N PHE A 191 14.24 23.02 -8.75
CA PHE A 191 14.04 23.45 -7.37
C PHE A 191 15.34 23.79 -6.66
N LYS A 192 15.20 24.53 -5.56
CA LYS A 192 16.21 24.76 -4.53
C LYS A 192 15.58 24.54 -3.16
N ASP A 193 16.33 23.93 -2.27
CA ASP A 193 15.91 23.68 -0.90
C ASP A 193 16.62 24.66 0.02
N HIS A 194 15.88 25.19 0.98
CA HIS A 194 16.32 26.10 2.02
C HIS A 194 16.03 25.44 3.36
N TYR A 195 17.07 25.10 4.10
CA TYR A 195 16.98 24.23 5.28
C TYR A 195 17.86 24.76 6.42
N ALA A 196 17.53 24.35 7.64
CA ALA A 196 18.11 24.97 8.82
C ALA A 196 19.44 24.39 9.30
N GLN A 197 19.59 23.07 9.18
CA GLN A 197 20.74 22.36 9.75
C GLN A 197 21.29 21.34 8.75
N GLN A 198 20.45 20.41 8.33
CA GLN A 198 20.85 19.30 7.46
C GLN A 198 20.17 19.43 6.11
N ARG A 199 20.93 19.09 5.05
CA ARG A 199 20.42 19.07 3.69
C ARG A 199 19.34 18.00 3.60
N PRO A 200 18.12 18.32 3.16
CA PRO A 200 17.08 17.33 2.97
C PRO A 200 17.48 16.35 1.87
N GLU A 201 16.92 15.16 1.91
CA GLU A 201 17.08 14.21 0.82
C GLU A 201 16.52 14.79 -0.50
N ALA A 202 17.09 14.35 -1.62
CA ALA A 202 16.68 14.84 -2.91
C ALA A 202 15.20 14.53 -3.17
N PHE A 203 14.50 15.45 -3.83
CA PHE A 203 13.09 15.32 -4.21
C PHE A 203 12.77 14.00 -4.92
N ARG A 204 13.72 13.46 -5.70
CA ARG A 204 13.48 12.28 -6.52
C ARG A 204 13.20 11.10 -5.62
N SER A 205 11.92 10.80 -5.55
CA SER A 205 11.43 9.51 -5.20
C SER A 205 12.22 8.43 -5.96
N GLN A 206 12.74 7.48 -5.21
CA GLN A 206 13.62 6.46 -5.79
C GLN A 206 12.77 5.23 -6.11
N PRO A 207 12.86 4.68 -7.33
CA PRO A 207 12.21 3.42 -7.62
C PRO A 207 12.89 2.33 -6.79
N GLN A 208 12.16 1.77 -5.85
CA GLN A 208 12.56 0.61 -5.08
C GLN A 208 11.95 -0.64 -5.70
N LYS A 209 12.70 -1.74 -5.67
CA LYS A 209 12.25 -3.05 -6.17
C LYS A 209 12.29 -4.05 -5.03
N LEU A 210 11.21 -4.81 -4.87
CA LEU A 210 11.08 -5.83 -3.85
C LEU A 210 10.63 -7.15 -4.47
N PRO A 211 11.35 -8.25 -4.22
CA PRO A 211 10.83 -9.57 -4.55
C PRO A 211 9.64 -9.89 -3.65
N VAL A 212 8.59 -10.43 -4.26
CA VAL A 212 7.41 -10.98 -3.59
C VAL A 212 7.38 -12.48 -3.85
N VAL A 213 7.30 -13.26 -2.79
CA VAL A 213 7.23 -14.73 -2.83
C VAL A 213 5.93 -15.17 -2.18
N VAL A 214 5.24 -16.12 -2.80
CA VAL A 214 4.03 -16.72 -2.25
C VAL A 214 4.41 -18.05 -1.60
N HIS A 215 4.17 -18.17 -0.30
CA HIS A 215 4.49 -19.37 0.45
C HIS A 215 3.66 -20.57 -0.04
N SER A 216 4.33 -21.70 -0.26
CA SER A 216 3.68 -22.98 -0.48
C SER A 216 3.83 -23.86 0.77
N PRO A 217 2.74 -24.43 1.32
CA PRO A 217 2.78 -25.28 2.51
C PRO A 217 3.67 -26.52 2.39
N GLN A 218 4.07 -26.88 1.17
CA GLN A 218 4.92 -28.04 0.89
C GLN A 218 6.42 -27.73 1.01
N VAL A 219 6.80 -26.46 1.12
CA VAL A 219 8.19 -26.01 1.11
C VAL A 219 8.63 -25.74 2.55
N SER A 220 9.79 -26.30 2.93
CA SER A 220 10.34 -26.08 4.28
C SER A 220 10.75 -24.62 4.47
N PHE A 221 10.80 -24.16 5.73
CA PHE A 221 11.29 -22.84 6.09
C PHE A 221 12.65 -22.51 5.43
N CYS A 222 13.61 -23.45 5.52
CA CYS A 222 14.97 -23.27 5.00
C CYS A 222 14.99 -23.13 3.48
N ASP A 223 14.23 -23.97 2.77
CA ASP A 223 14.16 -23.93 1.30
C ASP A 223 13.50 -22.64 0.83
N ASN A 224 12.42 -22.24 1.49
CA ASN A 224 11.71 -21.00 1.18
C ASN A 224 12.60 -19.77 1.46
N LEU A 225 13.33 -19.75 2.58
CA LEU A 225 14.28 -18.68 2.89
C LEU A 225 15.44 -18.64 1.89
N ALA A 226 15.95 -19.78 1.44
CA ALA A 226 16.98 -19.84 0.41
C ALA A 226 16.49 -19.25 -0.92
N HIS A 227 15.26 -19.55 -1.31
CA HIS A 227 14.62 -18.97 -2.50
C HIS A 227 14.41 -17.45 -2.36
N ILE A 228 13.96 -16.97 -1.21
CA ILE A 228 13.86 -15.53 -0.92
C ILE A 228 15.22 -14.85 -1.01
N ASN A 229 16.28 -15.44 -0.44
CA ASN A 229 17.64 -14.90 -0.49
C ASN A 229 18.16 -14.77 -1.92
N LEU A 230 17.91 -15.78 -2.75
CA LEU A 230 18.28 -15.75 -4.16
C LEU A 230 17.51 -14.68 -4.93
N SER A 231 16.21 -14.54 -4.63
CA SER A 231 15.35 -13.51 -5.21
C SER A 231 15.85 -12.09 -4.87
N ARG A 232 16.21 -11.87 -3.60
CA ARG A 232 16.82 -10.61 -3.11
C ARG A 232 18.12 -10.26 -3.82
N GLN A 233 19.01 -11.23 -3.97
CA GLN A 233 20.28 -11.04 -4.69
C GLN A 233 20.07 -10.68 -6.16
N THR A 234 19.09 -11.32 -6.80
CA THR A 234 18.75 -11.07 -8.21
C THR A 234 18.18 -9.66 -8.42
N VAL A 235 17.32 -9.19 -7.51
CA VAL A 235 16.69 -7.87 -7.59
C VAL A 235 17.63 -6.76 -7.07
N GLY A 236 18.62 -7.10 -6.24
CA GLY A 236 19.48 -6.14 -5.56
C GLY A 236 18.79 -5.46 -4.37
N SER A 237 17.88 -6.15 -3.69
CA SER A 237 17.13 -5.62 -2.55
C SER A 237 17.52 -6.29 -1.24
N PRO A 238 17.69 -5.53 -0.13
CA PRO A 238 17.90 -6.11 1.19
C PRO A 238 16.61 -6.69 1.81
N GLN A 239 15.44 -6.23 1.35
CA GLN A 239 14.12 -6.61 1.86
C GLN A 239 13.36 -7.48 0.85
N ALA A 240 12.40 -8.26 1.36
CA ALA A 240 11.48 -9.08 0.56
C ALA A 240 10.11 -9.16 1.24
N ILE A 241 9.06 -9.44 0.46
CA ILE A 241 7.72 -9.73 0.99
C ILE A 241 7.43 -11.21 0.80
N LEU A 242 6.99 -11.87 1.88
CA LEU A 242 6.46 -13.22 1.85
C LEU A 242 4.95 -13.18 2.11
N ILE A 243 4.15 -13.63 1.15
CA ILE A 243 2.71 -13.82 1.31
C ILE A 243 2.50 -15.21 1.90
N ALA A 244 1.99 -15.29 3.13
CA ALA A 244 1.78 -16.56 3.83
C ALA A 244 0.67 -16.45 4.88
N ASP A 245 -0.17 -17.49 4.97
CA ASP A 245 -1.30 -17.53 5.91
C ASP A 245 -1.02 -18.39 7.14
N ASP A 246 -0.31 -19.51 6.96
CA ASP A 246 -0.11 -20.54 7.98
C ASP A 246 1.37 -20.67 8.37
N LEU A 247 1.92 -19.65 9.03
CA LEU A 247 3.29 -19.70 9.59
C LEU A 247 3.26 -19.91 11.10
N SER A 248 4.16 -20.77 11.60
CA SER A 248 4.40 -20.91 13.04
C SER A 248 5.07 -19.66 13.62
N GLU A 249 4.96 -19.44 14.93
CA GLU A 249 5.57 -18.29 15.61
C GLU A 249 7.09 -18.23 15.42
N LEU A 250 7.75 -19.40 15.41
CA LEU A 250 9.20 -19.50 15.19
C LEU A 250 9.60 -19.12 13.76
N GLU A 251 8.79 -19.50 12.76
CA GLU A 251 9.03 -19.11 11.36
C GLU A 251 8.82 -17.61 11.16
N ILE A 252 7.78 -17.05 11.79
CA ILE A 252 7.51 -15.61 11.77
C ILE A 252 8.72 -14.84 12.30
N GLU A 253 9.21 -15.20 13.48
CA GLU A 253 10.38 -14.56 14.08
C GLU A 253 11.63 -14.75 13.21
N GLY A 254 11.80 -15.95 12.66
CA GLY A 254 12.90 -16.29 11.75
C GLY A 254 12.92 -15.42 10.49
N TYR A 255 11.77 -15.23 9.85
CA TYR A 255 11.65 -14.38 8.66
C TYR A 255 11.88 -12.90 8.97
N ILE A 256 11.27 -12.38 10.04
CA ILE A 256 11.41 -10.97 10.44
C ILE A 256 12.89 -10.64 10.74
N ARG A 257 13.59 -11.51 11.48
CA ARG A 257 15.03 -11.32 11.78
C ARG A 257 15.92 -11.35 10.53
N GLN A 258 15.42 -11.86 9.41
CA GLN A 258 16.11 -11.92 8.12
C GLN A 258 15.68 -10.79 7.17
N ASN A 259 14.98 -9.76 7.66
CA ASN A 259 14.42 -8.65 6.88
C ASN A 259 13.42 -9.11 5.81
N VAL A 260 12.59 -10.11 6.14
CA VAL A 260 11.46 -10.54 5.32
C VAL A 260 10.17 -10.03 5.97
N SER A 261 9.45 -9.21 5.22
CA SER A 261 8.15 -8.68 5.60
C SER A 261 7.05 -9.68 5.27
N LEU A 262 6.22 -9.98 6.25
CA LEU A 262 5.18 -10.99 6.15
C LEU A 262 3.84 -10.33 5.85
N TYR A 263 3.25 -10.66 4.71
CA TYR A 263 1.88 -10.27 4.39
C TYR A 263 0.98 -11.49 4.61
N ARG A 264 0.11 -11.41 5.61
CA ARG A 264 -0.97 -12.39 5.75
C ARG A 264 -2.09 -12.01 4.82
N GLN A 265 -2.62 -12.95 4.06
CA GLN A 265 -3.86 -12.75 3.33
C GLN A 265 -4.97 -12.64 4.38
N ARG A 266 -5.19 -11.43 4.90
CA ARG A 266 -6.41 -11.13 5.63
C ARG A 266 -7.53 -11.49 4.67
N SER A 267 -8.32 -12.51 5.04
CA SER A 267 -9.64 -12.65 4.47
C SER A 267 -10.30 -11.29 4.68
N LEU A 268 -10.50 -10.54 3.60
CA LEU A 268 -11.33 -9.34 3.60
C LEU A 268 -12.69 -9.78 4.14
N GLU A 269 -12.92 -9.57 5.44
CA GLU A 269 -14.18 -9.91 6.08
C GLU A 269 -15.24 -8.95 5.54
N LEU A 270 -16.11 -9.48 4.71
CA LEU A 270 -17.52 -9.14 4.80
C LEU A 270 -18.32 -10.45 4.87
N VAL A 271 -18.20 -11.16 6.00
CA VAL A 271 -19.17 -12.18 6.41
C VAL A 271 -19.42 -12.08 7.91
N THR A 272 -20.21 -11.09 8.31
CA THR A 272 -20.83 -11.03 9.63
C THR A 272 -21.99 -12.03 9.77
N SER A 273 -21.76 -13.33 9.57
CA SER A 273 -22.72 -14.36 9.99
C SER A 273 -22.10 -15.75 10.10
N ALA A 274 -21.23 -15.96 11.10
CA ALA A 274 -20.97 -17.30 11.58
C ALA A 274 -22.26 -17.83 12.24
N SER A 275 -22.96 -18.73 11.53
CA SER A 275 -24.18 -19.37 11.99
C SER A 275 -23.83 -20.77 12.53
N CYS A 276 -23.82 -20.91 13.86
CA CYS A 276 -23.65 -22.18 14.57
C CYS A 276 -24.58 -23.31 14.09
N PRO A 277 -25.83 -23.08 13.63
CA PRO A 277 -26.67 -24.15 13.10
C PRO A 277 -26.22 -24.69 11.74
N THR A 278 -25.41 -23.95 10.97
CA THR A 278 -24.88 -24.41 9.66
C THR A 278 -23.40 -24.79 9.70
N CYS A 279 -22.79 -24.84 10.88
CA CYS A 279 -21.39 -25.21 11.05
C CYS A 279 -21.17 -26.70 10.70
N ALA A 280 -20.30 -26.98 9.74
CA ALA A 280 -20.00 -28.36 9.30
C ALA A 280 -18.89 -29.04 10.14
N GLN A 281 -18.30 -28.34 11.11
CA GLN A 281 -17.16 -28.83 11.88
C GLN A 281 -17.61 -29.70 13.06
N ALA A 282 -17.49 -31.03 12.89
CA ALA A 282 -17.96 -32.05 13.84
C ALA A 282 -17.36 -31.98 15.26
N LYS A 283 -16.24 -31.26 15.43
CA LYS A 283 -15.56 -31.07 16.72
C LYS A 283 -15.85 -29.70 17.37
N CYS A 284 -16.71 -28.88 16.77
CA CYS A 284 -17.08 -27.59 17.32
C CYS A 284 -18.08 -27.80 18.48
N PRO A 285 -17.79 -27.32 19.70
CA PRO A 285 -18.67 -27.51 20.86
C PRO A 285 -20.00 -26.73 20.77
N LEU A 286 -20.13 -25.83 19.79
CA LEU A 286 -21.31 -25.00 19.55
C LEU A 286 -22.06 -25.38 18.25
N GLN A 287 -21.70 -26.51 17.63
CA GLN A 287 -22.35 -26.98 16.41
C GLN A 287 -23.83 -27.30 16.68
N GLY A 288 -24.74 -26.65 15.94
CA GLY A 288 -26.19 -26.86 16.09
C GLY A 288 -26.85 -26.09 17.24
N VAL A 289 -26.13 -25.19 17.93
CA VAL A 289 -26.67 -24.41 19.04
C VAL A 289 -27.11 -23.02 18.55
N ASP A 290 -28.39 -22.69 18.69
CA ASP A 290 -28.97 -21.43 18.21
C ASP A 290 -28.53 -20.19 19.03
N SER A 291 -28.10 -20.41 20.27
CA SER A 291 -27.67 -19.36 21.20
C SER A 291 -26.16 -19.41 21.43
N SER A 292 -25.39 -18.85 20.51
CA SER A 292 -23.95 -18.60 20.74
C SER A 292 -23.78 -17.43 21.73
N PRO A 293 -22.83 -17.49 22.68
CA PRO A 293 -22.49 -16.36 23.56
C PRO A 293 -22.18 -15.07 22.78
N VAL A 294 -21.70 -15.21 21.54
CA VAL A 294 -21.41 -14.11 20.61
C VAL A 294 -22.70 -13.41 20.13
N LEU A 295 -23.79 -14.14 19.95
CA LEU A 295 -25.11 -13.56 19.60
C LEU A 295 -25.74 -12.86 20.81
N ALA A 296 -25.57 -13.39 22.02
CA ALA A 296 -26.03 -12.76 23.26
C ALA A 296 -25.26 -11.45 23.57
N CYS A 297 -23.96 -11.37 23.29
CA CYS A 297 -23.21 -10.12 23.41
C CYS A 297 -23.61 -9.07 22.36
N ARG A 298 -24.11 -9.48 21.19
CA ARG A 298 -24.56 -8.57 20.13
C ARG A 298 -25.88 -7.86 20.45
N SER A 299 -26.78 -8.47 21.22
CA SER A 299 -28.01 -7.79 21.67
C SER A 299 -27.78 -6.67 22.69
N PHE A 300 -26.55 -6.50 23.18
CA PHE A 300 -26.15 -5.41 24.07
C PHE A 300 -25.36 -4.29 23.37
N ARG A 301 -25.17 -4.35 22.03
CA ARG A 301 -24.65 -3.17 21.30
C ARG A 301 -25.76 -2.11 21.21
N PRO A 302 -25.48 -0.84 21.55
CA PRO A 302 -26.45 0.23 21.38
C PRO A 302 -26.79 0.38 19.90
N ALA A 303 -28.08 0.53 19.57
CA ALA A 303 -28.53 0.72 18.21
C ALA A 303 -28.03 2.08 17.69
N ASP A 304 -27.29 2.06 16.57
CA ASP A 304 -26.98 3.28 15.82
C ASP A 304 -28.30 3.88 15.34
N GLY A 305 -28.59 5.10 15.81
CA GLY A 305 -29.83 5.81 15.50
C GLY A 305 -29.93 6.19 14.02
N PRO A 306 -31.15 6.28 13.46
CA PRO A 306 -31.34 6.66 12.07
C PRO A 306 -30.93 8.12 11.82
N VAL A 307 -30.17 8.32 10.74
CA VAL A 307 -30.03 9.61 10.06
C VAL A 307 -31.33 9.84 9.29
N ASP A 308 -32.26 10.57 9.91
CA ASP A 308 -33.44 11.08 9.20
C ASP A 308 -33.06 12.35 8.43
N GLY A 309 -33.19 12.27 7.11
CA GLY A 309 -33.44 13.41 6.24
C GLY A 309 -34.82 13.24 5.60
N GLU A 310 -35.51 14.37 5.43
CA GLU A 310 -36.77 14.57 4.69
C GLU A 310 -38.09 14.30 5.45
N MET A 311 -38.57 15.34 6.17
CA MET A 311 -39.73 16.13 5.73
C MET A 311 -39.76 17.51 6.41
#